data_AF-A0A229H1G2-F1
#
_entry.id   AF-A0A229H1G2-F1
#
_cell.length_a   1.000
_cell.length_b   1.000
_cell.length_c   1.000
_cell.angle_alpha   90.00
_cell.angle_beta   90.00
_cell.angle_gamma   90.00
#
_symmetry.space_group_name_H-M   'P 1'
#
loop_
_entity.id
_entity.type
_entity.pdbx_description
1 polymer ?
#
loop_
_entity_poly.entity_id
_entity_poly.type
_entity_poly.pdbx_seq_one_letter_code
_entity_poly.pdbx_strand_id
1 'polypeptide(L)'
;MVTLLHIDSSVLPGEASSSRSIANVFRKAWEEQHPQGTVIYRDLAADPVPHITADAWSAGFTAPSERTPEQSAAFAAREKLIEELEQADAVLIGAPMHNYSIPSTLKAWLDNVFLLGRTAGEAPSAQGTPVTVVASRGGSYAPGTPREGFEFVLNYLGAVLKGALGLDLDFIVPELTMAPRNPAMSELVPLYEASRERAFEEAAGMAKELAERFAAKAA
;
A
#
# COMPACT_ATOMS: atom_id res chain seq x y z
N MET A 1 19.76 5.61 -8.38
CA MET A 1 18.50 5.83 -9.12
C MET A 1 17.40 5.53 -8.13
N VAL A 2 16.44 6.43 -7.92
CA VAL A 2 15.38 6.18 -6.93
C VAL A 2 14.30 5.26 -7.48
N THR A 3 13.76 4.39 -6.65
CA THR A 3 12.75 3.40 -7.02
C THR A 3 11.47 3.59 -6.21
N LEU A 4 10.34 3.72 -6.90
CA LEU A 4 9.01 3.71 -6.31
C LEU A 4 8.35 2.35 -6.54
N LEU A 5 7.97 1.66 -5.47
CA LEU A 5 7.08 0.50 -5.54
C LEU A 5 5.63 0.96 -5.43
N HIS A 6 4.87 0.93 -6.53
CA HIS A 6 3.46 1.31 -6.55
C HIS A 6 2.57 0.07 -6.66
N ILE A 7 1.74 -0.16 -5.63
CA ILE A 7 0.82 -1.28 -5.49
C ILE A 7 -0.62 -0.77 -5.52
N ASP A 8 -1.40 -1.21 -6.50
CA ASP A 8 -2.85 -1.02 -6.53
C ASP A 8 -3.56 -2.33 -6.17
N SER A 9 -4.58 -2.26 -5.30
CA SER A 9 -5.39 -3.44 -4.94
C SER A 9 -6.90 -3.25 -5.15
N SER A 10 -7.33 -2.12 -5.72
CA SER A 10 -8.75 -1.89 -6.01
C SER A 10 -9.23 -2.75 -7.17
N VAL A 11 -10.38 -3.40 -6.99
CA VAL A 11 -11.04 -4.15 -8.07
C VAL A 11 -11.65 -3.25 -9.15
N LEU A 12 -11.88 -1.97 -8.84
CA LEU A 12 -12.36 -1.00 -9.81
C LEU A 12 -11.15 -0.43 -10.58
N PRO A 13 -11.20 -0.37 -11.93
CA PRO A 13 -10.09 0.12 -12.74
C PRO A 13 -10.05 1.65 -12.81
N GLY A 14 -8.85 2.21 -12.95
CA GLY A 14 -8.62 3.64 -13.24
C GLY A 14 -9.42 4.59 -12.36
N GLU A 15 -10.02 5.61 -12.99
CA GLU A 15 -10.80 6.67 -12.33
C GLU A 15 -12.10 6.18 -11.66
N ALA A 16 -12.54 4.95 -11.93
CA ALA A 16 -13.69 4.38 -11.21
C ALA A 16 -13.35 4.10 -9.73
N SER A 17 -12.05 4.03 -9.40
CA SER A 17 -11.51 3.84 -8.06
C SER A 17 -10.92 5.13 -7.49
N SER A 18 -11.42 5.54 -6.33
CA SER A 18 -10.86 6.69 -5.59
C SER A 18 -9.42 6.45 -5.17
N SER A 19 -9.07 5.25 -4.69
CA SER A 19 -7.68 4.97 -4.29
C SER A 19 -6.71 5.04 -5.48
N ARG A 20 -7.10 4.51 -6.66
CA ARG A 20 -6.24 4.51 -7.85
C ARG A 20 -6.06 5.91 -8.45
N SER A 21 -7.14 6.67 -8.57
CA SER A 21 -7.07 8.04 -9.12
C SER A 21 -6.15 8.95 -8.29
N ILE A 22 -6.24 8.86 -6.97
CA ILE A 22 -5.39 9.63 -6.06
C ILE A 22 -3.94 9.11 -6.05
N ALA A 23 -3.74 7.78 -6.03
CA ALA A 23 -2.40 7.19 -6.16
C ALA A 23 -1.72 7.57 -7.50
N ASN A 24 -2.49 7.65 -8.59
CA ASN A 24 -1.97 8.09 -9.90
C ASN A 24 -1.48 9.55 -9.86
N VAL A 25 -2.14 10.43 -9.10
CA VAL A 25 -1.65 11.82 -8.92
C VAL A 25 -0.35 11.85 -8.14
N PHE A 26 -0.25 11.08 -7.05
CA PHE A 26 1.01 10.92 -6.32
C PHE A 26 2.13 10.42 -7.26
N ARG A 27 1.86 9.33 -8.00
CA ARG A 27 2.84 8.71 -8.88
C ARG A 27 3.33 9.70 -9.95
N LYS A 28 2.43 10.43 -10.60
CA LYS A 28 2.79 11.42 -11.62
C LYS A 28 3.66 12.53 -11.04
N ALA A 29 3.26 13.08 -9.89
CA ALA A 29 4.06 14.10 -9.20
C ALA A 29 5.44 13.55 -8.82
N TRP A 30 5.52 12.28 -8.39
CA TRP A 30 6.79 11.62 -8.10
C TRP A 30 7.66 11.44 -9.34
N GLU A 31 7.12 10.97 -10.46
CA GLU A 31 7.84 10.81 -11.74
C GLU A 31 8.36 12.15 -12.28
N GLU A 32 7.59 13.24 -12.11
CA GLU A 32 8.00 14.60 -12.48
C GLU A 32 9.22 15.08 -11.67
N GLN A 33 9.30 14.75 -10.37
CA GLN A 33 10.45 15.08 -9.53
C GLN A 33 11.63 14.12 -9.74
N HIS A 34 11.39 12.94 -10.30
CA HIS A 34 12.41 11.91 -10.52
C HIS A 34 12.40 11.44 -11.99
N PRO A 35 12.84 12.25 -12.96
CA PRO A 35 12.81 11.87 -14.38
C PRO A 35 13.64 10.63 -14.74
N GLN A 36 14.60 10.27 -13.89
CA GLN A 36 15.40 9.04 -14.02
C GLN A 36 14.94 7.94 -13.06
N GLY A 37 13.91 8.19 -12.24
CA GLY A 37 13.39 7.23 -11.27
C GLY A 37 12.73 6.04 -11.95
N THR A 38 12.73 4.90 -11.27
CA THR A 38 12.07 3.68 -11.72
C THR A 38 10.78 3.48 -10.93
N VAL A 39 9.68 3.15 -11.61
CA VAL A 39 8.44 2.71 -10.95
C VAL A 39 8.25 1.21 -11.16
N ILE A 40 8.29 0.44 -10.07
CA ILE A 40 7.86 -0.95 -10.05
C ILE A 40 6.36 -0.93 -9.77
N TYR A 41 5.54 -1.18 -10.79
CA TYR A 41 4.08 -1.14 -10.67
C TYR A 41 3.48 -2.53 -10.55
N ARG A 42 2.58 -2.71 -9.58
CA ARG A 42 1.80 -3.92 -9.35
C ARG A 42 0.31 -3.61 -9.28
N ASP A 43 -0.45 -4.26 -10.14
CA ASP A 43 -1.91 -4.28 -10.04
C ASP A 43 -2.36 -5.63 -9.49
N LEU A 44 -2.60 -5.70 -8.18
CA LEU A 44 -2.97 -6.95 -7.49
C LEU A 44 -4.38 -7.42 -7.83
N ALA A 45 -5.22 -6.59 -8.47
CA ALA A 45 -6.52 -7.01 -8.96
C ALA A 45 -6.41 -7.64 -10.36
N ALA A 46 -5.54 -7.11 -11.22
CA ALA A 46 -5.32 -7.62 -12.57
C ALA A 46 -4.36 -8.82 -12.62
N ASP A 47 -3.29 -8.79 -11.81
CA ASP A 47 -2.28 -9.84 -11.68
C ASP A 47 -2.12 -10.21 -10.19
N PRO A 48 -3.04 -11.01 -9.63
CA PRO A 48 -3.02 -11.36 -8.22
C PRO A 48 -1.80 -12.23 -7.89
N VAL A 49 -1.19 -11.97 -6.75
CA VAL A 49 -0.11 -12.80 -6.22
C VAL A 49 -0.66 -14.13 -5.66
N PRO A 50 0.13 -15.22 -5.66
CA PRO A 50 -0.30 -16.47 -5.07
C PRO A 50 -0.51 -16.34 -3.56
N HIS A 51 -1.51 -17.05 -3.04
CA HIS A 51 -1.63 -17.24 -1.60
C HIS A 51 -0.47 -18.10 -1.07
N ILE A 52 -0.06 -17.86 0.17
CA ILE A 52 0.95 -18.68 0.83
C ILE A 52 0.46 -20.11 0.98
N THR A 53 1.26 -21.06 0.51
CA THR A 53 1.10 -22.50 0.74
C THR A 53 1.92 -22.96 1.96
N ALA A 54 1.69 -24.18 2.45
CA ALA A 54 2.49 -24.76 3.52
C ALA A 54 3.99 -24.84 3.17
N ASP A 55 4.31 -25.16 1.91
CA ASP A 55 5.70 -25.21 1.43
C ASP A 55 6.32 -23.82 1.39
N ALA A 56 5.60 -22.81 0.88
CA ALA A 56 6.09 -21.42 0.86
C ALA A 56 6.23 -20.83 2.27
N TRP A 57 5.37 -21.25 3.20
CA TRP A 57 5.46 -20.83 4.60
C TRP A 57 6.66 -21.47 5.30
N SER A 58 6.79 -22.80 5.22
CA SER A 58 7.88 -23.55 5.87
C SER A 58 9.25 -23.17 5.29
N ALA A 59 9.35 -22.90 3.99
CA ALA A 59 10.57 -22.43 3.34
C ALA A 59 11.12 -21.11 3.93
N GLY A 60 10.26 -20.28 4.55
CA GLY A 60 10.68 -19.07 5.26
C GLY A 60 11.52 -19.33 6.50
N PHE A 61 11.50 -20.55 7.03
CA PHE A 61 12.25 -20.99 8.21
C PHE A 61 13.38 -21.98 7.86
N THR A 62 13.58 -22.27 6.58
CA THR A 62 14.61 -23.20 6.08
C THR A 62 15.63 -22.43 5.26
N ALA A 63 16.92 -22.64 5.52
CA ALA A 63 18.00 -22.02 4.75
C ALA A 63 17.87 -22.37 3.25
N PRO A 64 18.16 -21.46 2.31
CA PRO A 64 17.96 -21.71 0.88
C PRO A 64 18.63 -23.00 0.37
N SER A 65 19.81 -23.35 0.91
CA SER A 65 20.55 -24.58 0.55
C SER A 65 19.92 -25.88 1.07
N GLU A 66 18.99 -25.80 2.02
CA GLU A 66 18.34 -26.94 2.69
C GLU A 66 16.88 -27.12 2.25
N ARG A 67 16.34 -26.21 1.42
CA ARG A 67 14.97 -26.28 0.93
C ARG A 67 14.81 -27.45 -0.03
N THR A 68 13.66 -28.14 0.05
CA THR A 68 13.28 -29.09 -1.00
C THR A 68 13.03 -28.37 -2.34
N PRO A 69 13.00 -29.08 -3.48
CA PRO A 69 12.61 -28.48 -4.76
C PRO A 69 11.22 -27.81 -4.71
N GLU A 70 10.26 -28.41 -4.02
CA GLU A 70 8.90 -27.88 -3.86
C GLU A 70 8.88 -26.61 -3.02
N GLN A 71 9.61 -26.59 -1.90
CA GLN A 71 9.80 -25.41 -1.07
C GLN A 71 10.46 -24.27 -1.85
N SER A 72 11.50 -24.58 -2.63
CA SER A 72 12.20 -23.59 -3.45
C SER A 72 11.29 -22.99 -4.52
N ALA A 73 10.52 -23.83 -5.21
CA ALA A 73 9.55 -23.39 -6.22
C ALA A 73 8.42 -22.54 -5.60
N ALA A 74 7.87 -22.99 -4.45
CA ALA A 74 6.81 -22.28 -3.76
C ALA A 74 7.27 -20.94 -3.17
N PHE A 75 8.54 -20.82 -2.78
CA PHE A 75 9.10 -19.59 -2.22
C PHE A 75 9.51 -18.55 -3.27
N ALA A 76 9.71 -18.95 -4.53
CA ALA A 76 10.21 -18.05 -5.58
C ALA A 76 9.33 -16.78 -5.77
N ALA A 77 8.01 -16.92 -5.65
CA ALA A 77 7.11 -15.76 -5.72
C ALA A 77 7.28 -14.81 -4.53
N ARG A 78 7.50 -15.34 -3.32
CA ARG A 78 7.77 -14.54 -2.11
C ARG A 78 9.08 -13.79 -2.24
N GLU A 79 10.13 -14.48 -2.68
CA GLU A 79 11.46 -13.90 -2.88
C GLU A 79 11.38 -12.65 -3.77
N LYS A 80 10.75 -12.77 -4.94
CA LYS A 80 10.59 -11.63 -5.86
C LYS A 80 9.86 -10.44 -5.22
N LEU A 81 8.77 -10.70 -4.50
CA LEU A 81 7.97 -9.63 -3.88
C LEU A 81 8.72 -8.95 -2.73
N ILE A 82 9.51 -9.72 -1.99
CA ILE A 82 10.38 -9.20 -0.93
C ILE A 82 11.49 -8.35 -1.52
N GLU A 83 12.18 -8.83 -2.57
CA GLU A 83 13.24 -8.09 -3.24
C GLU A 83 12.74 -6.75 -3.79
N GLU A 84 11.53 -6.70 -4.37
CA GLU A 84 10.92 -5.45 -4.83
C GLU A 84 10.66 -4.45 -3.70
N LEU A 85 10.25 -4.93 -2.51
CA LEU A 85 10.10 -4.09 -1.31
C LEU A 85 11.45 -3.58 -0.81
N GLU A 86 12.46 -4.45 -0.77
CA GLU A 86 13.82 -4.11 -0.31
C GLU A 86 14.55 -3.14 -1.25
N GLN A 87 14.24 -3.19 -2.55
CA GLN A 87 14.80 -2.28 -3.56
C GLN A 87 14.10 -0.91 -3.58
N ALA A 88 12.95 -0.77 -2.94
CA ALA A 88 12.16 0.44 -3.00
C ALA A 88 12.72 1.53 -2.08
N ASP A 89 12.94 2.72 -2.64
CA ASP A 89 13.25 3.93 -1.87
C ASP A 89 11.97 4.57 -1.30
N ALA A 90 10.82 4.31 -1.93
CA ALA A 90 9.49 4.67 -1.43
C ALA A 90 8.45 3.64 -1.89
N VAL A 91 7.38 3.49 -1.11
CA VAL A 91 6.25 2.61 -1.41
C VAL A 91 4.95 3.42 -1.48
N LEU A 92 4.13 3.17 -2.50
CA LEU A 92 2.79 3.74 -2.64
C LEU A 92 1.77 2.60 -2.70
N ILE A 93 0.77 2.61 -1.83
CA ILE A 93 -0.25 1.56 -1.77
C ILE A 93 -1.65 2.15 -1.92
N GLY A 94 -2.39 1.77 -2.96
CA GLY A 94 -3.82 2.04 -3.10
C GLY A 94 -4.66 0.95 -2.42
N ALA A 95 -5.15 1.21 -1.21
CA ALA A 95 -5.81 0.23 -0.33
C ALA A 95 -7.26 0.61 -0.01
N PRO A 96 -8.23 0.42 -0.93
CA PRO A 96 -9.63 0.74 -0.65
C PRO A 96 -10.23 -0.20 0.39
N MET A 97 -11.14 0.31 1.22
CA MET A 97 -11.88 -0.50 2.17
C MET A 97 -12.90 -1.40 1.47
N HIS A 98 -12.75 -2.72 1.62
CA HIS A 98 -13.71 -3.75 1.22
C HIS A 98 -14.26 -4.45 2.46
N ASN A 99 -15.56 -4.38 2.70
CA ASN A 99 -16.21 -5.01 3.86
C ASN A 99 -15.47 -4.72 5.19
N TYR A 100 -15.19 -3.44 5.43
CA TYR A 100 -14.47 -2.92 6.61
C TYR A 100 -12.96 -3.20 6.68
N SER A 101 -12.40 -4.05 5.81
CA SER A 101 -10.98 -4.38 5.80
C SER A 101 -10.32 -4.06 4.46
N ILE A 102 -9.04 -4.42 4.31
CA ILE A 102 -8.30 -4.27 3.06
C ILE A 102 -8.75 -5.29 2.00
N PRO A 103 -8.45 -5.08 0.71
CA PRO A 103 -8.72 -6.08 -0.32
C PRO A 103 -7.93 -7.37 -0.05
N SER A 104 -8.53 -8.53 -0.30
CA SER A 104 -7.89 -9.82 -0.07
C SER A 104 -6.61 -10.02 -0.88
N THR A 105 -6.53 -9.40 -2.06
CA THR A 105 -5.33 -9.40 -2.90
C THR A 105 -4.17 -8.62 -2.27
N LEU A 106 -4.46 -7.49 -1.60
CA LEU A 106 -3.47 -6.77 -0.80
C LEU A 106 -3.01 -7.60 0.40
N LYS A 107 -3.93 -8.28 1.07
CA LYS A 107 -3.58 -9.20 2.17
C LYS A 107 -2.67 -10.33 1.70
N ALA A 108 -2.93 -10.91 0.53
CA ALA A 108 -2.07 -11.93 -0.06
C ALA A 108 -0.67 -11.39 -0.37
N TRP A 109 -0.55 -10.16 -0.89
CA TRP A 109 0.74 -9.52 -1.08
C TRP A 109 1.48 -9.29 0.23
N LEU A 110 0.79 -8.74 1.24
CA LEU A 110 1.35 -8.54 2.59
C LEU A 110 1.85 -9.85 3.19
N ASP A 111 1.10 -10.94 3.04
CA ASP A 111 1.53 -12.27 3.52
C ASP A 111 2.84 -12.71 2.86
N ASN A 112 2.96 -12.53 1.55
CA ASN A 112 4.18 -12.91 0.83
C ASN A 112 5.40 -12.10 1.32
N VAL A 113 5.26 -10.77 1.49
CA VAL A 113 6.35 -9.89 1.89
C VAL A 113 6.64 -9.90 3.39
N PHE A 114 5.70 -10.35 4.23
CA PHE A 114 5.91 -10.46 5.68
C PHE A 114 6.77 -11.70 5.97
N LEU A 115 8.07 -11.50 6.21
CA LEU A 115 9.00 -12.57 6.53
C LEU A 115 9.83 -12.20 7.77
N LEU A 116 9.57 -12.92 8.86
CA LEU A 116 10.32 -12.76 10.11
C LEU A 116 11.81 -13.04 9.90
N GLY A 117 12.66 -12.16 10.44
CA GLY A 117 14.11 -12.26 10.29
C GLY A 117 14.65 -11.69 8.98
N ARG A 118 13.78 -11.15 8.11
CA ARG A 118 14.17 -10.41 6.91
C ARG A 118 13.47 -9.07 6.84
N THR A 119 12.21 -9.06 6.39
CA THR A 119 11.40 -7.85 6.21
C THR A 119 10.55 -7.50 7.43
N ALA A 120 10.51 -8.38 8.44
CA ALA A 120 9.78 -8.18 9.69
C ALA A 120 10.59 -8.64 10.91
N GLY A 121 10.37 -8.03 12.08
CA GLY A 121 11.01 -8.40 13.35
C GLY A 121 11.91 -7.29 13.91
N GLU A 122 13.03 -7.67 14.53
CA GLU A 122 13.90 -6.73 15.28
C GLU A 122 14.64 -5.73 14.39
N ALA A 123 15.12 -6.17 13.23
CA ALA A 123 15.80 -5.32 12.25
C ALA A 123 15.29 -5.59 10.83
N PRO A 124 14.08 -5.10 10.48
CA PRO A 124 13.50 -5.26 9.14
C PRO A 124 14.40 -4.67 8.05
N SER A 125 14.57 -5.39 6.94
CA SER A 125 15.42 -4.98 5.82
C SER A 125 14.95 -3.71 5.09
N ALA A 126 13.66 -3.40 5.15
CA ALA A 126 13.06 -2.19 4.58
C ALA A 126 12.75 -1.11 5.63
N GLN A 127 13.33 -1.20 6.83
CA GLN A 127 13.05 -0.27 7.92
C GLN A 127 13.33 1.19 7.52
N GLY A 128 12.40 2.08 7.85
CA GLY A 128 12.51 3.52 7.57
C GLY A 128 12.25 3.91 6.12
N THR A 129 11.94 2.95 5.24
CA THR A 129 11.45 3.25 3.88
C THR A 129 10.09 3.97 3.99
N PRO A 130 9.95 5.16 3.40
CA PRO A 130 8.67 5.87 3.32
C PRO A 130 7.61 5.04 2.62
N VAL A 131 6.42 4.96 3.22
CA VAL A 131 5.23 4.35 2.62
C VAL A 131 4.03 5.26 2.74
N THR A 132 3.42 5.59 1.60
CA THR A 132 2.17 6.34 1.54
C THR A 132 1.04 5.39 1.16
N VAL A 133 -0.01 5.36 1.98
CA VAL A 133 -1.19 4.52 1.73
C VAL A 133 -2.40 5.40 1.42
N VAL A 134 -2.99 5.21 0.24
CA VAL A 134 -4.29 5.80 -0.12
C VAL A 134 -5.42 4.87 0.33
N ALA A 135 -5.92 5.10 1.54
CA ALA A 135 -6.91 4.25 2.22
C ALA A 135 -8.36 4.75 1.96
N SER A 136 -8.85 4.60 0.73
CA SER A 136 -10.18 5.13 0.38
C SER A 136 -11.32 4.36 1.03
N ARG A 137 -12.35 5.06 1.54
CA ARG A 137 -13.49 4.43 2.22
C ARG A 137 -14.84 5.01 1.80
N GLY A 138 -15.82 4.12 1.64
CA GLY A 138 -17.14 4.46 1.10
C GLY A 138 -18.00 5.30 2.03
N GLY A 139 -17.90 5.05 3.34
CA GLY A 139 -18.48 5.88 4.41
C GLY A 139 -17.39 6.63 5.16
N SER A 140 -17.70 7.10 6.38
CA SER A 140 -16.70 7.63 7.30
C SER A 140 -16.57 6.75 8.53
N TYR A 141 -15.33 6.61 8.98
CA TYR A 141 -14.90 5.81 10.13
C TYR A 141 -13.94 6.62 11.02
N ALA A 142 -13.93 7.94 10.84
CA ALA A 142 -13.13 8.87 11.63
C ALA A 142 -13.61 8.90 13.10
N PRO A 143 -12.79 9.41 14.02
CA PRO A 143 -13.20 9.64 15.40
C PRO A 143 -14.53 10.40 15.51
N GLY A 144 -15.43 9.90 16.36
CA GLY A 144 -16.76 10.45 16.59
C GLY A 144 -17.84 10.01 15.59
N THR A 145 -17.51 9.23 14.56
CA THR A 145 -18.52 8.69 13.63
C THR A 145 -19.22 7.44 14.18
N PRO A 146 -20.47 7.14 13.78
CA PRO A 146 -21.21 5.97 14.28
C PRO A 146 -20.51 4.62 14.08
N ARG A 147 -19.54 4.55 13.16
CA ARG A 147 -18.78 3.34 12.81
C ARG A 147 -17.27 3.49 13.07
N GLU A 148 -16.85 4.44 13.90
CA GLU A 148 -15.44 4.61 14.28
C GLU A 148 -14.75 3.29 14.66
N GLY A 149 -15.41 2.45 15.46
CA GLY A 149 -14.88 1.15 15.89
C GLY A 149 -14.70 0.11 14.76
N PHE A 150 -15.13 0.41 13.53
CA PHE A 150 -14.96 -0.47 12.36
C PHE A 150 -13.80 -0.01 11.46
N GLU A 151 -12.94 0.90 11.93
CA GLU A 151 -11.73 1.27 11.22
C GLU A 151 -10.66 0.17 11.33
N PHE A 152 -10.80 -0.90 10.55
CA PHE A 152 -9.82 -1.98 10.52
C PHE A 152 -8.73 -1.77 9.48
N VAL A 153 -8.90 -0.87 8.50
CA VAL A 153 -7.92 -0.66 7.42
C VAL A 153 -6.69 0.06 7.96
N LEU A 154 -6.87 1.24 8.55
CA LEU A 154 -5.76 2.02 9.09
C LEU A 154 -5.09 1.29 10.26
N ASN A 155 -5.88 0.66 11.13
CA ASN A 155 -5.37 -0.10 12.27
C ASN A 155 -4.54 -1.31 11.83
N TYR A 156 -5.03 -2.11 10.88
CA TYR A 156 -4.30 -3.28 10.37
C TYR A 156 -3.02 -2.87 9.62
N LEU A 157 -3.12 -1.90 8.70
CA LEU A 157 -1.96 -1.43 7.94
C LEU A 157 -0.94 -0.71 8.82
N GLY A 158 -1.39 0.02 9.85
CA GLY A 158 -0.50 0.59 10.86
C GLY A 158 0.26 -0.48 11.64
N ALA A 159 -0.42 -1.53 12.08
CA ALA A 159 0.23 -2.65 12.78
C ALA A 159 1.25 -3.38 11.89
N VAL A 160 0.92 -3.61 10.62
CA VAL A 160 1.79 -4.36 9.70
C VAL A 160 2.91 -3.49 9.16
N LEU A 161 2.61 -2.39 8.46
CA LEU A 161 3.60 -1.59 7.73
C LEU A 161 4.53 -0.84 8.70
N LYS A 162 3.97 -0.11 9.67
CA LYS A 162 4.78 0.64 10.64
C LYS A 162 5.29 -0.25 11.76
N GLY A 163 4.43 -1.10 12.33
CA GLY A 163 4.77 -1.92 13.49
C GLY A 163 5.73 -3.06 13.14
N ALA A 164 5.32 -3.96 12.24
CA ALA A 164 6.08 -5.18 11.97
C ALA A 164 7.19 -5.01 10.93
N LEU A 165 6.93 -4.26 9.84
CA LEU A 165 7.90 -4.02 8.77
C LEU A 165 8.79 -2.80 9.02
N GLY A 166 8.48 -1.98 10.03
CA GLY A 166 9.28 -0.80 10.40
C GLY A 166 9.27 0.32 9.36
N LEU A 167 8.29 0.37 8.46
CA LEU A 167 8.17 1.39 7.42
C LEU A 167 7.74 2.74 8.02
N ASP A 168 8.12 3.82 7.34
CA ASP A 168 7.76 5.19 7.72
C ASP A 168 6.42 5.56 7.06
N LEU A 169 5.32 5.32 7.78
CA LEU A 169 3.96 5.25 7.24
C LEU A 169 3.17 6.54 7.37
N ASP A 170 2.65 7.00 6.23
CA ASP A 170 1.65 8.06 6.11
C ASP A 170 0.38 7.57 5.37
N PHE A 171 -0.75 8.18 5.70
CA PHE A 171 -2.05 7.86 5.11
C PHE A 171 -2.65 9.08 4.41
N ILE A 172 -3.26 8.82 3.25
CA ILE A 172 -4.21 9.71 2.58
C ILE A 172 -5.57 9.01 2.65
N VAL A 173 -6.57 9.65 3.25
CA VAL A 173 -7.85 9.00 3.58
C VAL A 173 -9.01 9.70 2.89
N PRO A 174 -9.25 9.43 1.59
CA PRO A 174 -10.45 9.93 0.92
C PRO A 174 -11.68 9.15 1.41
N GLU A 175 -12.66 9.88 1.93
CA GLU A 175 -13.85 9.32 2.58
C GLU A 175 -15.13 9.57 1.81
N LEU A 176 -16.21 8.93 2.25
CA LEU A 176 -17.56 9.15 1.72
C LEU A 176 -17.63 8.88 0.21
N THR A 177 -16.78 8.00 -0.33
CA THR A 177 -16.64 7.78 -1.77
C THR A 177 -17.89 7.15 -2.41
N MET A 178 -18.82 6.63 -1.60
CA MET A 178 -20.13 6.17 -2.05
C MET A 178 -21.18 7.28 -2.16
N ALA A 179 -20.96 8.45 -1.56
CA ALA A 179 -21.96 9.53 -1.49
C ALA A 179 -22.51 9.94 -2.87
N PRO A 180 -21.69 10.11 -3.93
CA PRO A 180 -22.20 10.50 -5.26
C PRO A 180 -23.07 9.44 -5.95
N ARG A 181 -23.05 8.19 -5.48
CA ARG A 181 -23.70 7.04 -6.12
C ARG A 181 -24.77 6.39 -5.25
N ASN A 182 -24.93 6.85 -4.00
CA ASN A 182 -25.90 6.35 -3.04
C ASN A 182 -26.90 7.45 -2.70
N PRO A 183 -28.16 7.37 -3.17
CA PRO A 183 -29.18 8.38 -2.89
C PRO A 183 -29.40 8.64 -1.38
N ALA A 184 -29.16 7.65 -0.51
CA ALA A 184 -29.28 7.82 0.94
C ALA A 184 -28.16 8.68 1.56
N MET A 185 -27.15 9.06 0.76
CA MET A 185 -25.98 9.84 1.17
C MET A 185 -25.87 11.17 0.41
N SER A 186 -26.92 11.62 -0.29
CA SER A 186 -26.88 12.84 -1.11
C SER A 186 -26.44 14.07 -0.33
N GLU A 187 -26.90 14.21 0.91
CA GLU A 187 -26.53 15.31 1.82
C GLU A 187 -25.03 15.33 2.19
N LEU A 188 -24.32 14.22 1.97
CA LEU A 188 -22.89 14.08 2.27
C LEU A 188 -22.00 14.37 1.06
N VAL A 189 -22.56 14.64 -0.12
CA VAL A 189 -21.79 14.92 -1.34
C VAL A 189 -20.82 16.10 -1.18
N PRO A 190 -21.19 17.24 -0.57
CA PRO A 190 -20.23 18.33 -0.35
C PRO A 190 -19.03 17.93 0.52
N LEU A 191 -19.24 17.07 1.52
CA LEU A 191 -18.17 16.55 2.38
C LEU A 191 -17.26 15.58 1.62
N TYR A 192 -17.84 14.75 0.75
CA TYR A 192 -17.09 13.90 -0.18
C TYR A 192 -16.21 14.74 -1.10
N GLU A 193 -16.73 15.79 -1.73
CA GLU A 193 -15.99 16.63 -2.66
C GLU A 193 -14.79 17.29 -1.97
N ALA A 194 -15.01 17.86 -0.78
CA ALA A 194 -13.93 18.44 0.02
C ALA A 194 -12.89 17.39 0.47
N SER A 195 -13.32 16.18 0.83
CA SER A 195 -12.41 15.07 1.17
C SER A 195 -11.58 14.63 -0.04
N ARG A 196 -12.21 14.56 -1.22
CA ARG A 196 -11.56 14.20 -2.47
C ARG A 196 -10.53 15.24 -2.89
N GLU A 197 -10.87 16.53 -2.82
CA GLU A 197 -9.95 17.63 -3.16
C GLU A 197 -8.71 17.61 -2.28
N ARG A 198 -8.88 17.55 -0.95
CA ARG A 198 -7.75 17.44 -0.01
C ARG A 198 -6.88 16.23 -0.30
N ALA A 199 -7.48 15.07 -0.60
CA ALA A 199 -6.71 13.87 -0.88
C ALA A 199 -5.85 13.98 -2.16
N PHE A 200 -6.30 14.72 -3.17
CA PHE A 200 -5.49 15.02 -4.36
C PHE A 200 -4.35 15.99 -4.05
N GLU A 201 -4.60 17.01 -3.23
CA GLU A 201 -3.57 17.96 -2.79
C GLU A 201 -2.51 17.26 -1.93
N GLU A 202 -2.92 16.45 -0.95
CA GLU A 202 -2.03 15.64 -0.11
C GLU A 202 -1.18 14.69 -0.96
N ALA A 203 -1.78 14.00 -1.95
CA ALA A 203 -1.04 13.10 -2.84
C ALA A 203 0.06 13.82 -3.63
N ALA A 204 -0.23 14.99 -4.17
CA ALA A 204 0.76 15.79 -4.90
C ALA A 204 1.82 16.38 -3.96
N GLY A 205 1.44 16.78 -2.74
CA GLY A 205 2.34 17.32 -1.72
C GLY A 205 3.34 16.29 -1.21
N MET A 206 2.85 15.15 -0.74
CA MET A 206 3.69 14.06 -0.20
C MET A 206 4.70 13.54 -1.25
N ALA A 207 4.30 13.45 -2.52
CA ALA A 207 5.21 13.05 -3.59
C ALA A 207 6.39 14.03 -3.77
N LYS A 208 6.16 15.33 -3.59
CA LYS A 208 7.20 16.37 -3.64
C LYS A 208 8.09 16.35 -2.40
N GLU A 209 7.51 16.19 -1.22
CA GLU A 209 8.25 16.08 0.04
C GLU A 209 9.23 14.89 0.02
N LEU A 210 8.85 13.77 -0.60
CA LEU A 210 9.75 12.63 -0.80
C LEU A 210 10.96 12.99 -1.68
N ALA A 211 10.77 13.78 -2.72
CA ALA A 211 11.86 14.23 -3.57
C ALA A 211 12.87 15.08 -2.78
N GLU A 212 12.37 16.00 -1.95
CA GLU A 212 13.20 16.81 -1.05
C GLU A 212 13.97 15.94 -0.06
N ARG A 213 13.32 14.92 0.51
CA ARG A 213 13.96 13.94 1.41
C ARG A 213 15.08 13.17 0.73
N PHE A 214 14.90 12.74 -0.52
CA PHE A 214 15.94 12.02 -1.26
C PHE A 214 17.09 12.93 -1.65
N ALA A 215 16.81 14.17 -2.06
CA ALA A 215 17.85 15.17 -2.34
C ALA A 215 18.69 15.47 -1.09
N ALA A 216 18.05 15.62 0.07
CA ALA A 216 18.74 15.88 1.34
C ALA A 216 19.64 14.72 1.80
N LYS A 217 19.29 13.47 1.48
CA LYS A 217 20.14 12.29 1.77
C LYS A 217 21.36 12.18 0.84
N ALA A 218 21.32 12.80 -0.33
CA ALA A 218 22.38 12.75 -1.33
C ALA A 218 23.42 13.89 -1.18
N ALA A 219 23.12 14.89 -0.34
CA ALA A 219 23.99 16.02 -0.01
C ALA A 219 24.89 15.70 1.19
#